data_AF-A0A519WWH9-F1
#
_entry.id   AF-A0A519WWH9-F1
#
_cell.length_a   1.000
_cell.length_b   1.000
_cell.length_c   1.000
_cell.angle_alpha   90.00
_cell.angle_beta   90.00
_cell.angle_gamma   90.00
#
_symmetry.space_group_name_H-M   'P 1'
#
loop_
_entity.id
_entity.type
_entity.pdbx_description
1 polymer ?
#
loop_
_entity_poly.entity_id
_entity_poly.type
_entity_poly.pdbx_seq_one_letter_code
_entity_poly.pdbx_strand_id
1 'polypeptide(L)'
;MPDKTKFTEEITRFEKLEGNNEPLLTKLEEFITLLEKSNLDTENIKNIQGRLNHSLDQKLNSRSFIKEVRELSSSEIDKMHQLDKLELLLNNNHFDSADARKINIKSGIIRVIKGFIGLLFVTLGFAMIIMPAPPYFEMFTIYYFNANDGVTLMDLISLIIVALGIYIMINAMLNLKSNE
;
A
#
# COMPACT_ATOMS: atom_id res chain seq x y z
N MET A 1 -51.52 4.01 -13.99
CA MET A 1 -51.46 4.10 -12.52
C MET A 1 -50.62 2.94 -11.96
N PRO A 2 -49.33 3.14 -11.72
CA PRO A 2 -48.55 2.25 -10.85
C PRO A 2 -47.83 3.00 -9.70
N ASP A 3 -47.55 2.26 -8.63
CA ASP A 3 -46.45 2.45 -7.67
C ASP A 3 -46.48 3.56 -6.59
N LYS A 4 -47.65 3.89 -6.02
CA LYS A 4 -47.67 4.55 -4.69
C LYS A 4 -47.27 3.60 -3.54
N THR A 5 -47.41 2.30 -3.72
CA THR A 5 -47.12 1.28 -2.70
C THR A 5 -45.62 1.04 -2.51
N LYS A 6 -44.83 0.97 -3.59
CA LYS A 6 -43.37 0.78 -3.50
C LYS A 6 -42.65 1.96 -2.84
N PHE A 7 -43.06 3.19 -3.14
CA PHE A 7 -42.46 4.37 -2.55
C PHE A 7 -42.67 4.43 -1.02
N THR A 8 -43.83 3.94 -0.55
CA THR A 8 -44.15 3.87 0.88
C THR A 8 -43.37 2.74 1.58
N GLU A 9 -43.15 1.61 0.91
CA GLU A 9 -42.27 0.53 1.40
C GLU A 9 -40.79 0.93 1.45
N GLU A 10 -40.32 1.74 0.51
CA GLU A 10 -38.95 2.26 0.51
C GLU A 10 -38.74 3.27 1.64
N ILE A 11 -39.66 4.22 1.85
CA ILE A 11 -39.57 5.19 2.95
C ILE A 11 -39.60 4.49 4.32
N THR A 12 -40.49 3.52 4.51
CA THR A 12 -40.54 2.74 5.77
C THR A 12 -39.32 1.83 5.98
N ARG A 13 -38.61 1.44 4.91
CA ARG A 13 -37.30 0.78 5.02
C ARG A 13 -36.20 1.76 5.45
N PHE A 14 -36.19 2.98 4.92
CA PHE A 14 -35.22 4.01 5.33
C PHE A 14 -35.43 4.42 6.80
N GLU A 15 -36.67 4.62 7.21
CA GLU A 15 -37.02 4.96 8.60
C GLU A 15 -36.65 3.83 9.59
N LYS A 16 -36.80 2.57 9.18
CA LYS A 16 -36.32 1.41 9.96
C LYS A 16 -34.79 1.28 10.02
N LEU A 17 -34.06 1.76 9.03
CA LEU A 17 -32.59 1.77 9.05
C LEU A 17 -32.04 2.84 10.00
N GLU A 18 -32.73 3.97 10.10
CA GLU A 18 -32.39 5.09 11.00
C GLU A 18 -32.69 4.73 12.47
N GLY A 19 -33.84 4.11 12.74
CA GLY A 19 -34.22 3.65 14.10
C GLY A 19 -33.41 2.49 14.68
N ASN A 20 -32.64 1.75 13.87
CA ASN A 20 -31.81 0.63 14.35
C ASN A 20 -30.47 1.07 14.98
N ASN A 21 -30.05 2.33 14.78
CA ASN A 21 -28.76 2.84 15.27
C ASN A 21 -28.89 3.63 16.58
N GLU A 22 -30.08 4.17 16.87
CA GLU A 22 -30.46 4.79 18.15
C GLU A 22 -30.04 4.00 19.41
N PRO A 23 -30.31 2.67 19.53
CA PRO A 23 -29.90 1.91 20.70
C PRO A 23 -28.39 1.75 20.81
N LEU A 24 -27.66 1.78 19.69
CA LEU A 24 -26.20 1.67 19.67
C LEU A 24 -25.54 2.98 20.11
N LEU A 25 -26.06 4.12 19.64
CA LEU A 25 -25.60 5.45 20.07
C LEU A 25 -25.84 5.67 21.56
N THR A 26 -27.00 5.24 22.07
CA THR A 26 -27.29 5.29 23.51
C THR A 26 -26.30 4.45 24.33
N LYS A 27 -25.93 3.26 23.85
CA LYS A 27 -24.95 2.39 24.51
C LYS A 27 -23.52 2.93 24.43
N LEU A 28 -23.19 3.66 23.37
CA LEU A 28 -21.91 4.36 23.25
C LEU A 28 -21.81 5.51 24.26
N GLU A 29 -22.89 6.28 24.43
CA GLU A 29 -22.95 7.37 25.41
C GLU A 29 -22.85 6.85 26.85
N GLU A 30 -23.53 5.75 27.15
CA GLU A 30 -23.41 5.04 28.42
C GLU A 30 -21.96 4.57 28.67
N PHE A 31 -21.32 4.02 27.64
CA PHE A 31 -19.93 3.60 27.70
C PHE A 31 -18.95 4.77 27.94
N ILE A 32 -19.13 5.90 27.24
CA ILE A 32 -18.33 7.12 27.45
C ILE A 32 -18.49 7.63 28.88
N THR A 33 -19.72 7.68 29.38
CA THR A 33 -20.01 8.11 30.75
C THR A 33 -19.35 7.19 31.80
N LEU A 34 -19.29 5.88 31.54
CA LEU A 34 -18.62 4.92 32.41
C LEU A 34 -17.08 5.05 32.35
N LEU A 35 -16.52 5.36 31.19
CA LEU A 35 -15.08 5.65 31.05
C LEU A 35 -14.69 6.92 31.81
N GLU A 36 -15.50 7.98 31.74
CA GLU A 36 -15.22 9.25 32.43
C GLU A 36 -15.34 9.14 33.96
N LYS A 37 -16.27 8.30 34.45
CA LYS A 37 -16.48 8.09 35.89
C LYS A 37 -15.55 7.07 36.51
N SER A 38 -14.84 6.27 35.72
CA SER A 38 -13.95 5.23 36.24
C SER A 38 -12.52 5.78 36.41
N ASN A 39 -11.90 5.44 37.55
CA ASN A 39 -10.49 5.72 37.78
C ASN A 39 -9.64 4.70 37.00
N LEU A 40 -9.55 4.88 35.69
CA LEU A 40 -8.77 4.02 34.81
C LEU A 40 -7.31 4.48 34.77
N ASP A 41 -6.41 3.54 35.01
CA ASP A 41 -4.98 3.67 34.77
C ASP A 41 -4.67 3.55 33.28
N THR A 42 -3.50 4.08 32.89
CA THR A 42 -3.06 4.20 31.49
C THR A 42 -2.97 2.85 30.77
N GLU A 43 -2.78 1.73 31.49
CA GLU A 43 -2.72 0.39 30.91
C GLU A 43 -4.11 -0.10 30.51
N ASN A 44 -5.11 0.11 31.36
CA ASN A 44 -6.51 -0.24 31.08
C ASN A 44 -7.11 0.59 29.95
N ILE A 45 -6.79 1.89 29.85
CA ILE A 45 -7.23 2.74 28.73
C ILE A 45 -6.70 2.22 27.39
N LYS A 46 -5.41 1.83 27.34
CA LYS A 46 -4.81 1.26 26.12
C LYS A 46 -5.43 -0.09 25.75
N ASN A 47 -5.78 -0.92 26.73
CA ASN A 47 -6.45 -2.19 26.49
C ASN A 47 -7.83 -1.99 25.87
N ILE A 48 -8.62 -1.06 26.41
CA ILE A 48 -9.96 -0.72 25.92
C ILE A 48 -9.89 -0.17 24.49
N GLN A 49 -8.97 0.76 24.23
CA GLN A 49 -8.73 1.31 22.89
C GLN A 49 -8.36 0.20 21.89
N GLY A 50 -7.47 -0.72 22.28
CA GLY A 50 -7.07 -1.84 21.44
C GLY A 50 -8.23 -2.78 21.07
N ARG A 51 -9.10 -3.09 22.02
CA ARG A 51 -10.27 -3.97 21.79
C ARG A 51 -11.33 -3.31 20.92
N LEU A 52 -11.53 -2.00 21.08
CA LEU A 52 -12.43 -1.20 20.24
C LEU A 52 -11.93 -1.17 18.80
N ASN A 53 -10.66 -0.81 18.59
CA ASN A 53 -10.04 -0.74 17.28
C ASN A 53 -10.08 -2.10 16.57
N HIS A 54 -9.77 -3.19 17.28
CA HIS A 54 -9.83 -4.54 16.71
C HIS A 54 -11.24 -4.91 16.20
N SER A 55 -12.27 -4.53 16.95
CA SER A 55 -13.66 -4.82 16.61
C SER A 55 -14.15 -3.98 15.44
N LEU A 56 -13.69 -2.73 15.33
CA LEU A 56 -13.94 -1.84 14.20
C LEU A 56 -13.23 -2.34 12.94
N ASP A 57 -11.95 -2.69 13.05
CA ASP A 57 -11.15 -3.24 11.96
C ASP A 57 -11.76 -4.54 11.41
N GLN A 58 -12.30 -5.40 12.26
CA GLN A 58 -12.96 -6.63 11.83
C GLN A 58 -14.25 -6.33 11.05
N LYS A 59 -15.03 -5.31 11.45
CA LYS A 59 -16.22 -4.87 10.70
C LYS A 59 -15.85 -4.19 9.38
N LEU A 60 -14.79 -3.39 9.35
CA LEU A 60 -14.31 -2.72 8.13
C LEU A 60 -13.69 -3.70 7.13
N ASN A 61 -12.96 -4.72 7.62
CA ASN A 61 -12.37 -5.78 6.80
C ASN A 61 -13.37 -6.88 6.39
N SER A 62 -14.61 -6.85 6.90
CA SER A 62 -15.66 -7.76 6.50
C SER A 62 -16.16 -7.42 5.09
N ARG A 63 -15.38 -7.77 4.06
CA ARG A 63 -15.60 -7.95 2.59
C ARG A 63 -16.68 -7.15 1.81
N SER A 64 -17.70 -6.52 2.39
CA SER A 64 -18.74 -5.75 1.70
C SER A 64 -18.23 -4.36 1.31
N PHE A 65 -17.59 -3.63 2.22
CA PHE A 65 -17.07 -2.28 1.94
C PHE A 65 -15.98 -2.27 0.87
N ILE A 66 -15.07 -3.26 0.90
CA ILE A 66 -13.98 -3.37 -0.08
C ILE A 66 -14.50 -3.74 -1.48
N LYS A 67 -15.63 -4.46 -1.58
CA LYS A 67 -16.25 -4.78 -2.87
C LYS A 67 -16.93 -3.55 -3.49
N GLU A 68 -17.64 -2.78 -2.69
CA GLU A 68 -18.38 -1.60 -3.13
C GLU A 68 -17.44 -0.47 -3.58
N VAL A 69 -16.32 -0.27 -2.87
CA VAL A 69 -15.27 0.69 -3.26
C VAL A 69 -14.57 0.26 -4.56
N ARG A 70 -14.42 -1.04 -4.81
CA ARG A 70 -13.75 -1.57 -6.02
C ARG A 70 -14.66 -1.55 -7.25
N GLU A 71 -15.97 -1.73 -7.07
CA GLU A 71 -16.95 -1.56 -8.15
C GLU A 71 -17.10 -0.08 -8.54
N LEU A 72 -17.00 0.85 -7.57
CA LEU A 72 -17.02 2.30 -7.82
C LEU A 72 -15.72 2.85 -8.42
N SER A 73 -14.57 2.20 -8.22
CA SER A 73 -13.30 2.58 -8.87
C SER A 73 -13.19 2.12 -10.33
N SER A 74 -14.13 1.27 -10.78
CA SER A 74 -14.14 0.66 -12.12
C SER A 74 -15.16 1.33 -13.05
N SER A 75 -16.03 2.21 -12.52
CA SER A 75 -16.87 3.07 -13.33
C SER A 75 -16.13 4.38 -13.62
N GLU A 76 -16.22 4.78 -14.87
CA GLU A 76 -15.58 5.91 -15.53
C GLU A 76 -16.12 7.26 -15.00
N ILE A 77 -15.98 7.49 -13.69
CA ILE A 77 -16.41 8.72 -13.02
C ILE A 77 -15.20 9.64 -12.87
N ASP A 78 -15.40 10.84 -13.43
CA ASP A 78 -14.50 11.95 -13.61
C ASP A 78 -13.55 12.21 -12.42
N LYS A 79 -12.27 12.46 -12.72
CA LYS A 79 -11.18 12.63 -11.74
C LYS A 79 -11.47 13.75 -10.73
N MET A 80 -12.31 14.71 -11.10
CA MET A 80 -12.73 15.83 -10.25
C MET A 80 -13.56 15.36 -9.05
N HIS A 81 -14.51 14.45 -9.26
CA HIS A 81 -15.35 13.91 -8.18
C HIS A 81 -14.58 12.95 -7.25
N GLN A 82 -13.48 12.39 -7.73
CA GLN A 82 -12.57 11.62 -6.88
C GLN A 82 -11.78 12.52 -5.93
N LEU A 83 -11.41 13.74 -6.37
CA LEU A 83 -10.71 14.73 -5.55
C LEU A 83 -11.62 15.28 -4.43
N ASP A 84 -12.87 15.63 -4.75
CA ASP A 84 -13.83 16.12 -3.76
C ASP A 84 -14.16 15.06 -2.70
N LYS A 85 -14.27 13.79 -3.11
CA LYS A 85 -14.43 12.68 -2.18
C LYS A 85 -13.17 12.40 -1.37
N LEU A 86 -11.98 12.59 -1.95
CA LEU A 86 -10.71 12.48 -1.23
C LEU A 86 -10.62 13.57 -0.17
N GLU A 87 -10.97 14.82 -0.51
CA GLU A 87 -11.00 15.96 0.40
C GLU A 87 -12.00 15.74 1.54
N LEU A 88 -13.21 15.25 1.23
CA LEU A 88 -14.21 14.88 2.24
C LEU A 88 -13.72 13.76 3.17
N LEU A 89 -13.03 12.74 2.61
CA LEU A 89 -12.49 11.61 3.38
C LEU A 89 -11.26 12.00 4.21
N LEU A 90 -10.44 12.93 3.73
CA LEU A 90 -9.29 13.52 4.42
C LEU A 90 -9.71 14.48 5.54
N ASN A 91 -10.82 15.20 5.34
CA ASN A 91 -11.36 16.13 6.33
C ASN A 91 -12.12 15.38 7.45
N ASN A 92 -12.72 14.21 7.15
CA ASN A 92 -13.41 13.38 8.13
C ASN A 92 -12.56 12.29 8.80
N ASN A 93 -11.42 11.90 8.22
CA ASN A 93 -10.46 11.04 8.89
C ASN A 93 -9.21 11.85 9.22
N HIS A 94 -9.15 12.34 10.46
CA HIS A 94 -7.90 12.80 11.04
C HIS A 94 -6.87 11.67 10.92
N PHE A 95 -6.00 11.76 9.90
CA PHE A 95 -4.84 10.90 9.78
C PHE A 95 -3.94 11.19 10.98
N ASP A 96 -4.06 10.34 11.99
CA ASP A 96 -3.19 10.36 13.16
C ASP A 96 -1.73 10.25 12.67
N SER A 97 -0.90 11.20 13.08
CA SER A 97 0.52 11.28 12.70
C SER A 97 1.31 10.03 13.10
N ALA A 98 0.75 9.19 13.98
CA ALA A 98 1.29 7.88 14.33
C ALA A 98 1.25 6.86 13.19
N ASP A 99 0.20 6.85 12.36
CA ASP A 99 0.06 5.90 11.24
C ASP A 99 0.88 6.32 10.02
N ALA A 100 0.98 7.63 9.76
CA ALA A 100 1.89 8.17 8.76
C ALA A 100 3.36 7.79 9.03
N ARG A 101 3.78 7.75 10.31
CA ARG A 101 5.14 7.39 10.70
C ARG A 101 5.45 5.91 10.44
N LYS A 102 4.49 4.99 10.67
CA LYS A 102 4.66 3.56 10.38
C LYS A 102 4.75 3.27 8.88
N ILE A 103 4.01 4.01 8.05
CA ILE A 103 4.07 3.88 6.59
C ILE A 103 5.42 4.36 6.06
N ASN A 104 5.95 5.48 6.59
CA ASN A 104 7.26 6.02 6.19
C ASN A 104 8.44 5.09 6.54
N ILE A 105 8.37 4.36 7.66
CA ILE A 105 9.42 3.40 8.04
C ILE A 105 9.41 2.17 7.11
N LYS A 106 8.22 1.64 6.79
CA LYS A 106 8.10 0.51 5.86
C LYS A 106 8.57 0.88 4.45
N SER A 107 8.23 2.07 3.97
CA SER A 107 8.68 2.54 2.65
C SER A 107 10.20 2.78 2.60
N GLY A 108 10.79 3.26 3.70
CA GLY A 108 12.25 3.39 3.84
C GLY A 108 12.99 2.05 3.77
N ILE A 109 12.50 1.02 4.48
CA ILE A 109 13.12 -0.32 4.46
C ILE A 109 13.07 -0.95 3.07
N ILE A 110 11.92 -0.88 2.39
CA ILE A 110 11.77 -1.40 1.02
C ILE A 110 12.75 -0.68 0.07
N ARG A 111 13.01 0.61 0.28
CA ARG A 111 13.95 1.39 -0.52
C ARG A 111 15.41 0.99 -0.29
N VAL A 112 15.80 0.76 0.97
CA VAL A 112 17.14 0.23 1.31
C VAL A 112 17.38 -1.12 0.65
N ILE A 113 16.39 -2.03 0.72
CA ILE A 113 16.45 -3.34 0.08
C ILE A 113 16.61 -3.21 -1.45
N LYS A 114 15.86 -2.30 -2.10
CA LYS A 114 16.02 -2.02 -3.54
C LYS A 114 17.43 -1.52 -3.88
N GLY A 115 18.02 -0.68 -3.03
CA GLY A 115 19.41 -0.23 -3.18
C GLY A 115 20.41 -1.39 -3.11
N PHE A 116 20.27 -2.29 -2.13
CA PHE A 116 21.10 -3.49 -2.03
C PHE A 116 20.94 -4.43 -3.23
N ILE A 117 19.72 -4.61 -3.74
CA ILE A 117 19.46 -5.39 -4.95
C ILE A 117 20.18 -4.76 -6.15
N GLY A 118 20.04 -3.44 -6.35
CA GLY A 118 20.75 -2.73 -7.42
C GLY A 118 22.26 -2.90 -7.34
N LEU A 119 22.84 -2.76 -6.14
CA LEU A 119 24.27 -2.99 -5.89
C LEU A 119 24.68 -4.41 -6.27
N LEU A 120 23.92 -5.43 -5.85
CA LEU A 120 24.20 -6.83 -6.19
C LEU A 120 24.23 -7.04 -7.71
N PHE A 121 23.24 -6.51 -8.44
CA PHE A 121 23.19 -6.62 -9.90
C PHE A 121 24.42 -5.98 -10.57
N VAL A 122 24.84 -4.82 -10.10
CA VAL A 122 26.05 -4.15 -10.61
C VAL A 122 27.30 -5.00 -10.33
N THR A 123 27.46 -5.47 -9.09
CA THR A 123 28.62 -6.31 -8.72
C THR A 123 28.65 -7.62 -9.51
N LEU A 124 27.50 -8.25 -9.71
CA LEU A 124 27.36 -9.50 -10.45
C LEU A 124 27.67 -9.30 -11.94
N GLY A 125 27.14 -8.22 -12.53
CA GLY A 125 27.40 -7.89 -13.93
C GLY A 125 28.88 -7.59 -14.20
N PHE A 126 29.54 -6.81 -13.33
CA PHE A 126 30.99 -6.61 -13.44
C PHE A 126 31.79 -7.88 -13.20
N ALA A 127 31.37 -8.72 -12.26
CA ALA A 127 32.01 -10.02 -12.05
C ALA A 127 31.92 -10.92 -13.29
N MET A 128 30.81 -10.88 -14.02
CA MET A 128 30.65 -11.62 -15.28
C MET A 128 31.54 -11.11 -16.42
N ILE A 129 31.91 -9.83 -16.41
CA ILE A 129 32.83 -9.25 -17.43
C ILE A 129 34.28 -9.63 -17.11
N ILE A 130 34.66 -9.58 -15.83
CA ILE A 130 36.06 -9.67 -15.41
C ILE A 130 36.48 -11.13 -15.17
N MET A 131 35.56 -11.96 -14.67
CA MET A 131 35.88 -13.34 -14.32
C MET A 131 35.73 -14.23 -15.56
N PRO A 132 36.78 -14.99 -15.94
CA PRO A 132 36.67 -15.92 -17.05
C PRO A 132 35.62 -16.98 -16.70
N ALA A 133 34.64 -17.15 -17.59
CA ALA A 133 33.59 -18.10 -17.37
C ALA A 133 34.10 -19.52 -17.70
N PRO A 134 33.50 -20.58 -17.14
CA PRO A 134 33.84 -21.94 -17.53
C PRO A 134 33.67 -22.12 -19.05
N PRO A 135 34.47 -22.97 -19.73
CA PRO A 135 34.49 -23.09 -21.19
C PRO A 135 33.12 -23.38 -21.84
N TYR A 136 32.17 -23.92 -21.06
CA TYR A 136 30.80 -24.19 -21.50
C TYR A 136 29.91 -22.93 -21.58
N PHE A 137 30.30 -21.82 -20.95
CA PHE A 137 29.54 -20.57 -20.92
C PHE A 137 29.97 -19.58 -22.01
N GLU A 138 31.20 -19.68 -22.51
CA GLU A 138 31.76 -18.81 -23.57
C GLU A 138 31.44 -19.29 -24.99
N MET A 139 30.41 -20.12 -25.19
CA MET A 139 30.12 -20.76 -26.49
C MET A 139 29.76 -19.78 -27.62
N PHE A 140 29.46 -18.51 -27.31
CA PHE A 140 29.04 -17.51 -28.30
C PHE A 140 29.84 -16.21 -28.17
N THR A 141 30.96 -16.15 -28.91
CA THR A 141 31.73 -14.92 -29.09
C THR A 141 31.22 -14.16 -30.31
N ILE A 142 30.84 -12.89 -30.11
CA ILE A 142 30.29 -12.02 -31.16
C ILE A 142 31.42 -11.43 -32.00
N TYR A 143 32.54 -11.09 -31.36
CA TYR A 143 33.68 -10.49 -32.04
C TYR A 143 34.99 -10.98 -31.40
N TYR A 144 35.87 -11.58 -32.19
CA TYR A 144 37.18 -12.03 -31.72
C TYR A 144 38.21 -10.92 -31.91
N PHE A 145 38.88 -10.51 -30.83
CA PHE A 145 40.07 -9.66 -30.92
C PHE A 145 41.31 -10.49 -31.23
N ASN A 146 41.37 -11.72 -30.70
CA ASN A 146 42.41 -12.72 -30.91
C ASN A 146 41.82 -14.15 -30.86
N ALA A 147 42.61 -15.16 -31.22
CA ALA A 147 42.15 -16.56 -31.25
C ALA A 147 41.62 -17.09 -29.89
N ASN A 148 41.99 -16.45 -28.78
CA ASN A 148 41.63 -16.85 -27.43
C ASN A 148 40.83 -15.77 -26.66
N ASP A 149 40.47 -14.66 -27.30
CA ASP A 149 39.86 -13.52 -26.61
C ASP A 149 38.96 -12.69 -27.54
N GLY A 150 37.84 -12.22 -27.02
CA GLY A 150 36.81 -11.56 -27.80
C GLY A 150 35.65 -11.07 -26.96
N VAL A 151 34.81 -10.22 -27.54
CA VAL A 151 33.55 -9.80 -26.93
C VAL A 151 32.57 -10.95 -27.01
N THR A 152 32.14 -11.42 -25.86
CA THR A 152 31.19 -12.53 -25.74
C THR A 152 29.75 -12.02 -25.68
N LEU A 153 28.79 -12.90 -25.99
CA LEU A 153 27.38 -12.64 -25.71
C LEU A 153 27.12 -12.44 -24.21
N MET A 154 27.93 -13.07 -23.36
CA MET A 154 27.89 -12.91 -21.91
C MET A 154 28.24 -11.48 -21.50
N ASP A 155 29.23 -10.84 -22.13
CA ASP A 155 29.56 -9.43 -21.90
C ASP A 155 28.38 -8.52 -22.26
N LEU A 156 27.70 -8.79 -23.37
CA LEU A 156 26.52 -8.03 -23.78
C LEU A 156 25.39 -8.13 -22.74
N ILE A 157 25.11 -9.35 -22.26
CA ILE A 157 24.10 -9.61 -21.24
C ILE A 157 24.51 -8.97 -19.90
N SER A 158 25.78 -9.05 -19.54
CA SER A 158 26.31 -8.46 -18.31
C SER A 158 26.16 -6.93 -18.31
N LEU A 159 26.37 -6.26 -19.46
CA LEU A 159 26.15 -4.83 -19.63
C LEU A 159 24.67 -4.45 -19.40
N ILE A 160 23.73 -5.26 -19.88
CA ILE A 160 22.30 -5.07 -19.63
C ILE A 160 21.99 -5.21 -18.13
N ILE A 161 22.58 -6.21 -17.47
CA ILE A 161 22.42 -6.44 -16.03
C ILE A 161 22.98 -5.26 -15.22
N VAL A 162 24.17 -4.75 -15.57
CA VAL A 162 24.76 -3.55 -14.94
C VAL A 162 23.86 -2.33 -15.15
N ALA A 163 23.38 -2.10 -16.37
CA ALA A 163 22.47 -0.99 -16.67
C ALA A 163 21.16 -1.08 -15.86
N LEU A 164 20.60 -2.29 -15.71
CA LEU A 164 19.41 -2.53 -14.89
C LEU A 164 19.70 -2.28 -13.40
N GLY A 165 20.85 -2.74 -12.90
CA GLY A 165 21.28 -2.50 -11.52
C GLY A 165 21.42 -1.01 -11.21
N ILE A 166 22.06 -0.25 -12.10
CA ILE A 166 22.19 1.21 -12.00
C ILE A 166 20.80 1.87 -12.05
N TYR A 167 19.93 1.46 -12.97
CA TYR A 167 18.57 1.98 -13.07
C TYR A 167 17.76 1.78 -11.77
N ILE A 168 17.83 0.58 -11.18
CA ILE A 168 17.18 0.29 -9.89
C ILE A 168 17.74 1.17 -8.79
N MET A 169 19.06 1.39 -8.76
CA MET A 169 19.73 2.23 -7.77
C MET A 169 19.32 3.70 -7.89
N ILE A 170 19.29 4.24 -9.12
CA ILE A 170 18.84 5.61 -9.40
C ILE A 170 17.38 5.77 -9.01
N ASN A 171 16.50 4.82 -9.37
CA ASN A 171 15.09 4.90 -9.02
C ASN A 171 14.88 4.82 -7.49
N ALA A 172 15.70 4.05 -6.78
CA ALA A 172 15.70 4.02 -5.33
C ALA A 172 16.12 5.37 -4.73
N MET A 173 17.10 6.07 -5.32
CA MET A 173 17.58 7.39 -4.88
C MET A 173 16.66 8.56 -5.28
N LEU A 174 16.07 8.57 -6.48
CA LEU A 174 15.19 9.67 -6.92
C LEU A 174 13.89 9.72 -6.09
N ASN A 175 13.39 8.56 -5.69
CA ASN A 175 12.29 8.47 -4.73
C ASN A 175 12.67 8.97 -3.31
N LEU A 176 13.96 9.20 -3.02
CA LEU A 176 14.41 9.84 -1.77
C LEU A 176 14.12 11.33 -1.78
N LYS A 177 14.36 12.00 -2.92
CA LYS A 177 14.23 13.46 -3.05
C LYS A 177 12.77 13.93 -3.17
N SER A 178 11.84 13.06 -3.57
CA SER A 178 10.42 13.41 -3.69
C SER A 178 9.65 13.38 -2.36
N ASN A 179 10.27 12.88 -1.27
CA ASN A 179 9.66 12.78 0.06
C ASN A 179 10.28 13.76 1.08
N GLU A 180 11.16 14.67 0.63
CA GLU A 180 11.54 15.89 1.35
C GLU A 180 10.79 17.09 0.77
#